data_AF-A0AAN8XBP3-F1
#
_entry.id   AF-A0AAN8XBP3-F1
#
_cell.length_a   1.000
_cell.length_b   1.000
_cell.length_c   1.000
_cell.angle_alpha   90.00
_cell.angle_beta   90.00
_cell.angle_gamma   90.00
#
_symmetry.space_group_name_H-M   'P 1'
#
loop_
_entity.id
_entity.type
_entity.pdbx_description
1 polymer ?
#
loop_
_entity_poly.entity_id
_entity_poly.type
_entity_poly.pdbx_seq_one_letter_code
_entity_poly.pdbx_strand_id
1 'polypeptide(L)'
;MKVYRTPSLSALSRNQYMMLTAAIVISVLGLHFIVKALGSDVLWSIEKAIKWCIRREYIHIDSTPFYSFSRYSGVSLGLGLGLSSAYYRKTERSRFSYKMIVSLVILNLAASNFCVYIHKTLSPQMFGWYFVEFAINATTTYLITAVIPNFVRIASKVPPAYKIKKKPA
;
A
#
# COMPACT_ATOMS: atom_id res chain seq x y z
N MET A 1 15.39 16.15 26.22
CA MET A 1 14.39 15.89 25.15
C MET A 1 14.15 14.38 25.08
N LYS A 2 13.03 13.86 25.59
CA LYS A 2 12.70 12.42 25.50
C LYS A 2 12.13 12.15 24.12
N VAL A 3 12.96 11.64 23.21
CA VAL A 3 12.48 11.09 21.94
C VAL A 3 11.71 9.82 22.28
N TYR A 4 10.38 9.90 22.25
CA TYR A 4 9.53 8.72 22.40
C TYR A 4 9.93 7.74 21.30
N ARG A 5 10.50 6.60 21.69
CA ARG A 5 10.89 5.52 20.77
C ARG A 5 9.59 4.99 20.17
N THR A 6 9.30 5.39 18.93
CA THR A 6 8.15 4.87 18.21
C THR A 6 8.28 3.34 18.15
N PRO A 7 7.22 2.59 18.44
CA PRO A 7 7.27 1.14 18.28
C PRO A 7 7.65 0.83 16.84
N SER A 8 8.60 -0.09 16.64
CA SER A 8 8.98 -0.50 15.30
C SER A 8 7.74 -1.06 14.60
N LEU A 9 7.53 -0.74 13.33
CA LEU A 9 6.37 -1.23 12.57
C LEU A 9 6.23 -2.76 12.65
N SER A 10 7.35 -3.47 12.68
CA SER A 10 7.40 -4.93 12.90
C SER A 10 6.85 -5.43 14.25
N ALA A 11 6.64 -4.56 15.24
CA ALA A 11 6.09 -4.91 16.55
C ALA A 11 4.56 -4.92 16.59
N LEU A 12 3.89 -4.38 15.56
CA LEU A 12 2.44 -4.40 15.46
C LEU A 12 1.94 -5.77 14.98
N SER A 13 0.85 -6.24 15.58
CA SER A 13 0.13 -7.44 15.16
C SER A 13 -0.70 -7.19 13.89
N ARG A 14 -1.01 -8.26 13.14
CA ARG A 14 -1.91 -8.21 11.98
C ARG A 14 -3.22 -7.48 12.29
N ASN A 15 -3.82 -7.80 13.44
CA ASN A 15 -5.11 -7.24 13.84
C ASN A 15 -5.03 -5.72 14.05
N GLN A 16 -3.92 -5.22 14.60
CA GLN A 16 -3.72 -3.77 14.76
C GLN A 16 -3.62 -3.05 13.41
N TYR A 17 -2.97 -3.66 12.42
CA TYR A 17 -2.95 -3.11 11.06
C TYR A 17 -4.32 -3.12 10.39
N MET A 18 -5.11 -4.19 10.59
CA MET A 18 -6.49 -4.26 10.11
C MET A 18 -7.35 -3.17 10.77
N MET A 19 -7.23 -3.00 12.09
CA MET A 19 -7.95 -1.96 12.84
C MET A 19 -7.54 -0.56 12.40
N LEU A 20 -6.24 -0.31 12.18
CA LEU A 20 -5.75 0.98 11.69
C LEU A 20 -6.30 1.29 10.29
N THR A 21 -6.28 0.29 9.39
CA THR A 21 -6.85 0.44 8.05
C THR A 21 -8.35 0.74 8.13
N ALA A 22 -9.09 -0.03 8.92
CA ALA A 22 -10.53 0.17 9.12
C ALA A 22 -10.82 1.55 9.73
N ALA A 23 -10.04 1.98 10.73
CA ALA A 23 -10.17 3.29 11.36
C ALA A 23 -9.98 4.42 10.35
N ILE A 24 -8.97 4.32 9.47
CA ILE A 24 -8.77 5.33 8.41
C ILE A 24 -9.97 5.37 7.47
N VAL A 25 -10.41 4.22 6.95
CA VAL A 25 -11.55 4.15 6.01
C VAL A 25 -12.83 4.68 6.65
N ILE A 26 -13.15 4.24 7.87
CA ILE A 26 -14.32 4.68 8.62
C ILE A 26 -14.25 6.18 8.91
N SER A 27 -13.08 6.71 9.29
CA SER A 27 -12.93 8.15 9.57
C SER A 27 -13.18 9.00 8.33
N VAL A 28 -12.69 8.57 7.17
CA VAL A 28 -12.87 9.29 5.89
C VAL A 28 -14.32 9.25 5.44
N LEU A 29 -14.96 8.08 5.50
CA LEU A 29 -16.38 7.94 5.18
C LEU A 29 -17.25 8.72 6.17
N GLY A 30 -16.95 8.65 7.47
CA GLY A 30 -17.64 9.39 8.51
C GLY A 30 -17.55 10.90 8.28
N LEU A 31 -16.36 11.42 8.00
CA LEU A 31 -16.16 12.83 7.69
C LEU A 31 -16.95 13.25 6.43
N HIS A 32 -16.95 12.41 5.38
CA HIS A 32 -17.74 12.66 4.19
C HIS A 32 -19.23 12.82 4.50
N PHE A 33 -19.81 11.89 5.27
CA PHE A 33 -21.22 11.94 5.64
C PHE A 33 -21.53 13.14 6.55
N ILE A 34 -20.64 13.48 7.48
CA ILE A 34 -20.81 14.66 8.35
C ILE A 34 -20.85 15.94 7.51
N VAL A 35 -19.87 16.14 6.63
CA VAL A 35 -19.81 17.33 5.75
C VAL A 35 -21.03 17.40 4.85
N LYS A 36 -21.48 16.26 4.33
CA LYS A 36 -22.70 16.13 3.54
C LYS A 36 -23.97 16.48 4.33
N ALA A 37 -24.07 16.05 5.58
CA ALA A 37 -25.18 16.39 6.47
C ALA A 37 -25.21 17.88 6.82
N LEU A 38 -24.05 18.54 6.86
CA LEU A 38 -23.92 20.00 7.02
C LEU A 38 -24.24 20.77 5.73
N GLY A 39 -24.64 20.11 4.64
CA GLY A 39 -25.06 20.72 3.38
C GLY A 39 -23.93 21.05 2.41
N SER A 40 -22.70 20.58 2.67
CA SER A 40 -21.55 20.76 1.78
C SER A 40 -21.11 19.41 1.19
N ASP A 41 -20.60 19.38 -0.05
CA ASP A 41 -19.99 18.16 -0.61
C ASP A 41 -18.47 18.33 -0.66
N VAL A 42 -17.70 17.33 -0.19
CA VAL A 42 -16.23 17.33 -0.32
C VAL A 42 -15.79 17.30 -1.79
N LEU A 43 -16.63 16.74 -2.67
CA LEU A 43 -16.40 16.64 -4.11
C LEU A 43 -16.94 17.83 -4.90
N TRP A 44 -17.47 18.87 -4.25
CA TRP A 44 -18.06 20.04 -4.92
C TRP A 44 -17.11 20.71 -5.94
N SER A 45 -15.82 20.77 -5.64
CA SER A 45 -14.80 21.33 -6.53
C SER A 45 -14.65 20.52 -7.82
N ILE A 46 -14.77 19.19 -7.75
CA ILE A 46 -14.72 18.29 -8.91
C ILE A 46 -15.96 18.51 -9.78
N GLU A 47 -17.15 18.60 -9.18
CA GLU A 47 -18.39 18.85 -9.92
C GLU A 47 -18.33 20.19 -10.68
N LYS A 48 -17.82 21.24 -10.03
CA LYS A 48 -17.58 22.53 -10.68
C LYS A 48 -16.54 22.42 -11.80
N ALA A 49 -15.44 21.71 -11.58
CA ALA A 49 -14.45 21.48 -12.62
C ALA A 49 -15.07 20.75 -13.84
N ILE A 50 -15.88 19.72 -13.62
CA ILE A 50 -16.56 18.97 -14.70
C ILE A 50 -17.51 19.87 -15.50
N LYS A 51 -18.16 20.82 -14.84
CA LYS A 51 -19.10 21.74 -15.49
C LYS A 51 -18.41 22.83 -16.33
N TRP A 52 -17.26 23.33 -15.89
CA TRP A 52 -16.64 24.53 -16.46
C TRP A 52 -15.32 24.27 -17.21
N CYS A 53 -14.68 23.11 -17.06
CA CYS A 53 -13.47 22.78 -17.82
C CYS A 53 -13.78 22.50 -19.30
N ILE A 54 -13.02 23.12 -20.19
CA ILE A 54 -13.08 22.93 -21.65
C ILE A 54 -12.90 21.45 -22.04
N ARG A 55 -12.04 20.71 -21.34
CA ARG A 55 -11.83 19.27 -21.57
C ARG A 55 -11.81 18.51 -20.24
N ARG A 56 -12.53 17.38 -20.20
CA ARG A 56 -12.54 16.48 -19.03
C ARG A 56 -11.16 15.90 -18.70
N GLU A 57 -10.31 15.71 -19.69
CA GLU A 57 -8.94 15.20 -19.50
C GLU A 57 -8.04 16.11 -18.66
N TYR A 58 -8.38 17.38 -18.51
CA TYR A 58 -7.64 18.29 -17.62
C TYR A 58 -7.99 18.08 -16.14
N ILE A 59 -9.08 17.36 -15.85
CA ILE A 59 -9.55 17.08 -14.49
C ILE A 59 -8.85 15.83 -13.98
N HIS A 60 -7.87 16.05 -13.12
CA HIS A 60 -7.10 14.97 -12.51
C HIS A 60 -7.80 14.50 -11.23
N ILE A 61 -8.59 13.44 -11.33
CA ILE A 61 -9.30 12.83 -10.18
C ILE A 61 -8.31 12.30 -9.13
N ASP A 62 -7.06 12.04 -9.51
CA ASP A 62 -5.95 11.68 -8.63
C ASP A 62 -5.59 12.78 -7.62
N SER A 63 -6.05 14.02 -7.85
CA SER A 63 -5.89 15.12 -6.89
C SER A 63 -6.95 15.11 -5.78
N THR A 64 -7.95 14.22 -5.86
CA THR A 64 -9.02 14.15 -4.86
C THR A 64 -8.52 13.64 -3.52
N PRO A 65 -9.06 14.16 -2.39
CA PRO A 65 -8.71 13.65 -1.07
C PRO A 65 -9.05 12.16 -0.92
N PHE A 66 -10.17 11.70 -1.49
CA PHE A 66 -10.57 10.30 -1.48
C PHE A 66 -9.58 9.37 -2.17
N TYR A 67 -8.98 9.80 -3.27
CA TYR A 67 -7.94 9.02 -3.95
C TYR A 67 -6.73 8.81 -3.03
N SER A 68 -6.25 9.89 -2.42
CA SER A 68 -5.15 9.83 -1.46
C SER A 68 -5.47 8.90 -0.29
N PHE A 69 -6.67 8.98 0.27
CA PHE A 69 -7.10 8.10 1.37
C PHE A 69 -7.17 6.63 0.96
N SER A 70 -7.71 6.33 -0.22
CA SER A 70 -7.74 4.98 -0.76
C SER A 70 -6.33 4.39 -0.85
N ARG A 71 -5.39 5.15 -1.42
CA ARG A 71 -3.98 4.77 -1.53
C ARG A 71 -3.33 4.50 -0.17
N TYR A 72 -3.43 5.44 0.77
CA TYR A 72 -2.79 5.27 2.09
C TYR A 72 -3.40 4.13 2.91
N SER A 73 -4.72 3.94 2.83
CA SER A 73 -5.40 2.83 3.48
C SER A 73 -4.96 1.49 2.89
N GLY A 74 -4.85 1.41 1.55
CA GLY A 74 -4.34 0.24 0.86
C GLY A 74 -2.91 -0.10 1.29
N VAL A 75 -2.00 0.89 1.31
CA VAL A 75 -0.63 0.71 1.80
C VAL A 75 -0.59 0.19 3.23
N SER A 76 -1.41 0.76 4.13
CA SER A 76 -1.49 0.33 5.53
C SER A 76 -1.89 -1.15 5.66
N LEU A 77 -2.90 -1.57 4.90
CA LEU A 77 -3.34 -2.96 4.85
C LEU A 77 -2.24 -3.87 4.29
N GLY A 78 -1.64 -3.49 3.16
CA GLY A 78 -0.58 -4.24 2.50
C GLY A 78 0.65 -4.43 3.39
N LEU A 79 1.05 -3.40 4.14
CA LEU A 79 2.10 -3.47 5.16
C LEU A 79 1.72 -4.47 6.25
N GLY A 80 0.50 -4.39 6.78
CA GLY A 80 0.03 -5.30 7.82
C GLY A 80 0.00 -6.76 7.40
N LEU A 81 -0.49 -7.03 6.19
CA LEU A 81 -0.47 -8.36 5.59
C LEU A 81 0.96 -8.85 5.35
N GLY A 82 1.83 -7.96 4.86
CA GLY A 82 3.22 -8.23 4.54
C GLY A 82 4.04 -8.60 5.77
N LEU A 83 4.12 -7.70 6.74
CA LEU A 83 4.91 -7.87 7.97
C LEU A 83 4.42 -9.05 8.82
N SER A 84 3.12 -9.33 8.81
CA SER A 84 2.54 -10.46 9.55
C SER A 84 2.63 -11.80 8.79
N SER A 85 3.10 -11.80 7.54
CA SER A 85 3.12 -13.00 6.72
C SER A 85 4.27 -13.95 7.08
N ALA A 86 4.06 -15.24 6.84
CA ALA A 86 5.13 -16.23 6.92
C ALA A 86 6.25 -15.97 5.90
N TYR A 87 5.97 -15.26 4.80
CA TYR A 87 6.98 -14.89 3.79
C TYR A 87 7.96 -13.86 4.36
N TYR A 88 7.46 -12.80 4.99
CA TYR A 88 8.30 -11.80 5.65
C TYR A 88 9.16 -12.41 6.76
N ARG A 89 8.58 -13.27 7.62
CA ARG A 89 9.34 -13.94 8.68
C ARG A 89 10.50 -14.81 8.17
N LYS A 90 10.41 -15.32 6.94
CA LYS A 90 11.49 -16.09 6.30
C LYS A 90 12.66 -15.19 5.84
N THR A 91 12.43 -13.89 5.69
CA THR A 91 13.37 -12.91 5.10
C THR A 91 13.79 -11.76 6.03
N GLU A 92 13.05 -11.48 7.10
CA GLU A 92 13.24 -10.33 8.01
C GLU A 92 14.70 -10.13 8.47
N ARG A 93 15.45 -11.21 8.63
CA ARG A 93 16.86 -11.18 9.09
C ARG A 93 17.83 -11.87 8.12
N SER A 94 17.40 -12.08 6.88
CA SER A 94 18.27 -12.62 5.85
C SER A 94 19.27 -11.57 5.42
N ARG A 95 20.56 -11.92 5.37
CA ARG A 95 21.57 -11.08 4.73
C ARG A 95 21.48 -11.31 3.22
N PHE A 96 21.15 -10.26 2.48
CA PHE A 96 21.08 -10.30 1.03
C PHE A 96 22.46 -9.98 0.43
N SER A 97 22.90 -10.81 -0.53
CA SER A 97 24.09 -10.51 -1.34
C SER A 97 23.77 -9.39 -2.32
N TYR A 98 24.80 -8.71 -2.84
CA TYR A 98 24.66 -7.65 -3.85
C TYR A 98 23.80 -8.09 -5.05
N LYS A 99 24.02 -9.31 -5.57
CA LYS A 99 23.21 -9.86 -6.69
C LYS A 99 21.72 -9.97 -6.33
N MET A 100 21.41 -10.34 -5.10
CA MET A 100 20.02 -10.42 -4.62
C MET A 100 19.42 -9.02 -4.47
N ILE A 101 20.18 -8.05 -3.97
CA ILE A 101 19.73 -6.65 -3.86
C ILE A 101 19.39 -6.10 -5.24
N VAL A 102 20.26 -6.30 -6.24
CA VAL A 102 19.97 -5.91 -7.63
C VAL A 102 18.70 -6.59 -8.15
N SER A 103 18.55 -7.89 -7.91
CA SER A 103 17.32 -8.63 -8.29
C SER A 103 16.07 -8.08 -7.60
N LEU A 104 16.14 -7.73 -6.31
CA LEU A 104 15.04 -7.11 -5.59
C LEU A 104 14.66 -5.77 -6.20
N VAL A 105 15.64 -4.91 -6.52
CA VAL A 105 15.37 -3.60 -7.14
C VAL A 105 14.67 -3.78 -8.48
N ILE A 106 15.19 -4.66 -9.36
CA ILE A 106 14.62 -4.91 -10.69
C ILE A 106 13.19 -5.46 -10.57
N LEU A 107 12.96 -6.46 -9.71
CA LEU A 107 11.64 -7.07 -9.54
C LEU A 107 10.62 -6.09 -8.94
N ASN A 108 11.01 -5.29 -7.95
CA ASN A 108 10.14 -4.27 -7.39
C ASN A 108 9.82 -3.17 -8.39
N LEU A 109 10.80 -2.76 -9.21
CA LEU A 109 10.58 -1.79 -10.26
C LEU A 109 9.63 -2.34 -11.33
N ALA A 110 9.82 -3.57 -11.76
CA ALA A 110 8.94 -4.23 -12.72
C ALA A 110 7.51 -4.36 -12.18
N ALA A 111 7.34 -4.84 -10.94
CA ALA A 111 6.04 -4.96 -10.29
C ALA A 111 5.34 -3.59 -10.16
N SER A 112 6.08 -2.55 -9.75
CA SER A 112 5.53 -1.20 -9.61
C SER A 112 5.12 -0.60 -10.96
N ASN A 113 5.94 -0.78 -12.01
CA ASN A 113 5.59 -0.34 -13.36
C ASN A 113 4.34 -1.03 -13.90
N PHE A 114 4.19 -2.33 -13.62
CA PHE A 114 2.99 -3.07 -13.98
C PHE A 114 1.75 -2.53 -13.26
N CYS A 115 1.84 -2.23 -11.97
CA CYS A 115 0.74 -1.60 -11.23
C CYS A 115 0.40 -0.19 -11.77
N VAL A 116 1.40 0.61 -12.16
CA VAL A 116 1.18 1.91 -12.82
C VAL A 116 0.51 1.74 -14.19
N TYR A 117 0.89 0.72 -14.95
CA TYR A 117 0.25 0.41 -16.23
C TYR A 117 -1.24 0.07 -16.03
N ILE A 118 -1.56 -0.74 -15.01
CA ILE A 118 -2.94 -1.05 -14.63
C ILE A 118 -3.68 0.24 -14.30
N HIS A 119 -3.17 1.06 -13.37
CA HIS A 119 -3.77 2.35 -12.98
C HIS A 119 -4.10 3.23 -14.19
N LYS A 120 -3.17 3.38 -15.15
CA LYS A 120 -3.38 4.16 -16.38
C LYS A 120 -4.44 3.59 -17.32
N THR A 121 -4.60 2.27 -17.32
CA THR A 121 -5.59 1.58 -18.18
C THR A 121 -7.00 1.69 -17.57
N LEU A 122 -7.12 1.86 -16.26
CA LEU A 122 -8.39 2.08 -15.59
C LEU A 122 -8.82 3.54 -15.70
N SER A 123 -9.92 3.78 -16.43
CA SER A 123 -10.59 5.08 -16.43
C SER A 123 -11.09 5.44 -15.03
N PRO A 124 -10.81 6.66 -14.52
CA PRO A 124 -11.34 7.18 -13.26
C PRO A 124 -12.88 7.24 -13.20
N GLN A 125 -13.54 7.09 -14.35
CA GLN A 125 -14.99 7.14 -14.51
C GLN A 125 -15.67 5.80 -14.21
N MET A 126 -14.90 4.72 -14.00
CA MET A 126 -15.46 3.42 -13.68
C MET A 126 -15.94 3.36 -12.23
N PHE A 127 -17.14 2.81 -12.02
CA PHE A 127 -17.66 2.50 -10.70
C PHE A 127 -16.68 1.58 -9.96
N GLY A 128 -16.28 1.98 -8.74
CA GLY A 128 -15.32 1.22 -7.94
C GLY A 128 -13.84 1.55 -8.19
N TRP A 129 -13.50 2.60 -8.95
CA TRP A 129 -12.11 3.01 -9.17
C TRP A 129 -11.31 3.20 -7.87
N TYR A 130 -11.88 3.88 -6.86
CA TYR A 130 -11.23 4.00 -5.54
C TYR A 130 -10.96 2.65 -4.85
N PHE A 131 -11.80 1.64 -5.06
CA PHE A 131 -11.57 0.31 -4.52
C PHE A 131 -10.45 -0.41 -5.27
N VAL A 132 -10.39 -0.27 -6.60
CA VAL A 132 -9.30 -0.80 -7.41
C VAL A 132 -7.96 -0.16 -7.00
N GLU A 133 -7.94 1.15 -6.80
CA GLU A 133 -6.75 1.88 -6.32
C GLU A 133 -6.31 1.39 -4.93
N PHE A 134 -7.26 1.18 -4.04
CA PHE A 134 -6.98 0.59 -2.72
C PHE A 134 -6.33 -0.79 -2.88
N ALA A 135 -6.90 -1.64 -3.73
CA ALA A 135 -6.42 -3.01 -3.97
C ALA A 135 -5.04 -3.02 -4.64
N ILE A 136 -4.79 -2.15 -5.61
CA ILE A 136 -3.48 -2.00 -6.27
C ILE A 136 -2.43 -1.60 -5.25
N ASN A 137 -2.70 -0.59 -4.42
CA ASN A 137 -1.75 -0.12 -3.42
C ASN A 137 -1.52 -1.14 -2.30
N ALA A 138 -2.56 -1.87 -1.86
CA ALA A 138 -2.43 -2.96 -0.90
C ALA A 138 -1.58 -4.11 -1.45
N THR A 139 -1.86 -4.52 -2.69
CA THR A 139 -1.15 -5.61 -3.36
C THR A 139 0.31 -5.25 -3.61
N THR A 140 0.57 -4.05 -4.15
CA THR A 140 1.93 -3.55 -4.41
C THR A 140 2.76 -3.56 -3.14
N THR A 141 2.20 -3.04 -2.06
CA THR A 141 2.87 -2.99 -0.76
C THR A 141 3.14 -4.39 -0.20
N TYR A 142 2.17 -5.31 -0.31
CA TYR A 142 2.36 -6.71 0.07
C TYR A 142 3.46 -7.42 -0.75
N LEU A 143 3.51 -7.16 -2.06
CA LEU A 143 4.51 -7.71 -2.96
C LEU A 143 5.92 -7.27 -2.56
N ILE A 144 6.10 -5.96 -2.38
CA ILE A 144 7.40 -5.36 -2.05
C ILE A 144 7.89 -5.83 -0.68
N THR A 145 6.99 -5.90 0.30
CA THR A 145 7.36 -6.18 1.69
C THR A 145 7.62 -7.66 1.96
N ALA A 146 6.89 -8.57 1.31
CA ALA A 146 6.91 -9.99 1.69
C ALA A 146 7.17 -10.95 0.52
N VAL A 147 6.47 -10.79 -0.59
CA VAL A 147 6.48 -11.78 -1.69
C VAL A 147 7.79 -11.76 -2.46
N ILE A 148 8.19 -10.59 -2.97
CA ILE A 148 9.39 -10.41 -3.79
C ILE A 148 10.65 -10.78 -2.98
N PRO A 149 10.84 -10.32 -1.72
CA PRO A 149 11.95 -10.77 -0.89
C PRO A 149 12.02 -12.29 -0.71
N ASN A 150 10.88 -12.93 -0.46
CA ASN A 150 10.84 -14.37 -0.26
C ASN A 150 11.07 -15.14 -1.57
N PHE A 151 10.61 -14.61 -2.71
CA PHE A 151 10.89 -15.17 -4.03
C PHE A 151 12.39 -15.15 -4.34
N VAL A 152 13.06 -13.99 -4.18
CA VAL A 152 14.51 -13.86 -4.41
C VAL A 152 15.31 -14.79 -3.49
N ARG A 153 14.88 -14.93 -2.22
CA ARG A 153 15.46 -15.89 -1.27
C ARG A 153 15.36 -17.33 -1.79
N ILE A 154 14.19 -17.74 -2.29
CA ILE A 154 13.96 -19.09 -2.84
C ILE A 154 14.81 -19.31 -4.09
N ALA A 155 14.77 -18.37 -5.04
CA ALA A 155 15.53 -18.43 -6.28
C ALA A 155 17.05 -18.52 -6.03
N SER A 156 17.54 -17.82 -5.01
CA SER A 156 18.95 -17.84 -4.60
C SER A 156 19.30 -19.00 -3.65
N LYS A 157 18.37 -19.93 -3.38
CA LYS A 157 18.54 -21.09 -2.48
C LYS A 157 19.00 -20.73 -1.07
N VAL A 158 18.64 -19.53 -0.58
CA VAL A 158 19.03 -19.07 0.76
C VAL A 158 18.09 -19.69 1.82
N PRO A 159 18.62 -20.31 2.89
CA PRO A 159 17.78 -20.88 3.95
C PRO A 159 16.97 -19.77 4.66
N PRO A 160 15.77 -20.09 5.17
CA PRO A 160 14.94 -19.11 5.85
C PRO A 160 15.62 -18.61 7.13
N ALA A 161 15.45 -17.32 7.45
CA ALA A 161 16.15 -16.63 8.53
C ALA A 161 16.00 -17.30 9.91
N TYR A 162 14.84 -17.91 10.21
CA TYR A 162 14.65 -18.62 11.48
C TYR A 162 15.49 -19.91 11.60
N LYS A 163 15.89 -20.54 10.50
CA LYS A 163 16.78 -21.72 10.52
C LYS A 163 18.24 -21.33 10.74
N ILE A 164 18.66 -20.13 10.33
CA ILE A 164 20.02 -19.62 10.55
C ILE A 164 20.29 -19.47 12.06
N LYS A 165 19.29 -19.07 12.86
CA LYS A 165 19.39 -19.00 14.33
C LYS A 165 19.56 -20.36 15.02
N LYS A 166 19.22 -21.47 14.36
CA LYS A 166 19.23 -22.83 14.94
C LYS A 166 20.53 -23.59 14.67
N LYS A 167 21.55 -22.98 14.07
CA LYS A 167 22.87 -23.60 13.90
C LYS A 167 23.72 -23.25 15.13
N PRO A 168 23.78 -24.09 16.19
CA PRO A 168 24.83 -23.94 17.19
C PRO A 168 26.18 -24.14 16.50
N ALA A 169 27.17 -23.35 16.91
CA ALA A 169 28.56 -23.60 16.61
C ALA A 169 29.01 -24.89 17.30
#